data_AF-B4VJQ2-F1
#
_entry.id   AF-B4VJQ2-F1
#
_cell.length_a   1.000
_cell.length_b   1.000
_cell.length_c   1.000
_cell.angle_alpha   90.00
_cell.angle_beta   90.00
_cell.angle_gamma   90.00
#
_symmetry.space_group_name_H-M   'P 1'
#
loop_
_entity.id
_entity.type
_entity.pdbx_description
1 polymer ?
#
loop_
_entity_poly.entity_id
_entity_poly.type
_entity_poly.pdbx_seq_one_letter_code
_entity_poly.pdbx_strand_id
1 'polypeptide(L)'
;MKTFLIYALSFSASLLSVQKALGLPLPHINQNQSYRALRQELIQIGWQPATFELENEFGPVRNHIHQVEGWHELEDCSGTGLGFCKFIFQDEQGNQLSITTVNNDSIFPASERYRIYGWDYTPVK
;
A
#
# COMPACT_ATOMS: atom_id res chain seq x y z
N MET A 1 -21.74 -6.84 67.76
CA MET A 1 -20.39 -6.50 67.26
C MET A 1 -19.85 -7.68 66.46
N LYS A 2 -20.02 -7.68 65.14
CA LYS A 2 -19.08 -8.23 64.14
C LYS A 2 -19.65 -7.95 62.74
N THR A 3 -18.82 -7.23 62.02
CA THR A 3 -18.97 -6.50 60.77
C THR A 3 -19.31 -7.38 59.57
N PHE A 4 -20.15 -6.84 58.69
CA PHE A 4 -20.26 -7.16 57.26
C PHE A 4 -18.89 -7.17 56.57
N LEU A 5 -18.72 -7.95 55.50
CA LEU A 5 -17.92 -7.56 54.32
C LEU A 5 -18.28 -8.47 53.13
N ILE A 6 -19.09 -7.92 52.23
CA ILE A 6 -19.40 -8.47 50.91
C ILE A 6 -18.24 -8.06 49.99
N TYR A 7 -17.47 -9.02 49.50
CA TYR A 7 -16.44 -8.76 48.48
C TYR A 7 -17.11 -8.61 47.11
N ALA A 8 -17.36 -7.38 46.69
CA ALA A 8 -17.69 -7.08 45.31
C ALA A 8 -16.41 -7.19 44.46
N LEU A 9 -16.29 -8.27 43.68
CA LEU A 9 -15.28 -8.43 42.63
C LEU A 9 -15.59 -7.42 41.52
N SER A 10 -14.97 -6.24 41.61
CA SER A 10 -14.96 -5.24 40.55
C SER A 10 -14.13 -5.76 39.38
N PHE A 11 -14.79 -6.31 38.36
CA PHE A 11 -14.20 -6.54 37.05
C PHE A 11 -14.02 -5.16 36.41
N SER A 12 -12.85 -4.56 36.59
CA SER A 12 -12.46 -3.35 35.87
C SER A 12 -12.33 -3.72 34.39
N ALA A 13 -13.39 -3.50 33.62
CA ALA A 13 -13.36 -3.54 32.17
C ALA A 13 -12.45 -2.41 31.70
N SER A 14 -11.18 -2.72 31.45
CA SER A 14 -10.25 -1.80 30.81
C SER A 14 -10.78 -1.49 29.42
N LEU A 15 -11.37 -0.29 29.28
CA LEU A 15 -11.69 0.31 28.00
C LEU A 15 -10.39 0.43 27.22
N LEU A 16 -10.12 -0.52 26.32
CA LEU A 16 -9.20 -0.30 25.21
C LEU A 16 -9.84 0.79 24.36
N SER A 17 -9.50 2.04 24.67
CA SER A 17 -9.76 3.15 23.79
C SER A 17 -8.99 2.84 22.52
N VAL A 18 -9.70 2.37 21.48
CA VAL A 18 -9.19 2.38 20.12
C VAL A 18 -9.03 3.85 19.79
N GLN A 19 -7.84 4.39 20.07
CA GLN A 19 -7.42 5.64 19.49
C GLN A 19 -7.44 5.37 17.99
N LYS A 20 -8.43 5.93 17.28
CA LYS A 20 -8.38 6.01 15.82
C LYS A 20 -7.04 6.67 15.50
N ALA A 21 -6.07 5.88 15.08
CA ALA A 21 -4.82 6.40 14.59
C ALA A 21 -5.17 7.30 13.40
N LEU A 22 -4.59 8.50 13.38
CA LEU A 22 -4.42 9.22 12.12
C LEU A 22 -3.76 8.26 11.12
N GLY A 23 -4.10 8.40 9.83
CA GLY A 23 -3.64 7.54 8.73
C GLY A 23 -2.18 7.08 8.83
N LEU A 24 -1.87 5.94 8.22
CA LEU A 24 -0.52 5.39 8.28
C LEU A 24 0.54 6.42 7.83
N PRO A 25 1.72 6.44 8.47
CA PRO A 25 2.79 7.32 8.04
C PRO A 25 3.16 7.01 6.59
N LEU A 26 3.42 8.06 5.81
CA LEU A 26 4.02 7.91 4.49
C LEU A 26 5.53 7.73 4.64
N PRO A 27 6.13 6.73 3.97
CA PRO A 27 7.58 6.61 3.94
C PRO A 27 8.19 7.78 3.17
N HIS A 28 9.50 7.94 3.24
CA HIS A 28 10.16 8.96 2.43
C HIS A 28 10.21 8.53 0.96
N ILE A 29 9.34 9.11 0.13
CA ILE A 29 9.26 8.79 -1.29
C ILE A 29 10.17 9.71 -2.10
N ASN A 30 11.08 9.14 -2.88
CA ASN A 30 11.99 9.88 -3.76
C ASN A 30 11.71 9.56 -5.22
N GLN A 31 11.89 10.55 -6.10
CA GLN A 31 11.92 10.29 -7.53
C GLN A 31 13.11 9.39 -7.88
N ASN A 32 12.92 8.56 -8.91
CA ASN A 32 13.92 7.62 -9.39
C ASN A 32 14.41 6.69 -8.27
N GLN A 33 13.56 6.28 -7.33
CA GLN A 33 13.85 5.14 -6.46
C GLN A 33 13.20 3.87 -7.01
N SER A 34 13.65 2.70 -6.55
CA SER A 34 13.06 1.42 -6.94
C SER A 34 11.63 1.30 -6.42
N TYR A 35 10.68 1.04 -7.31
CA TYR A 35 9.29 0.76 -6.91
C TYR A 35 9.21 -0.48 -6.02
N ARG A 36 9.98 -1.53 -6.33
CA ARG A 36 10.00 -2.77 -5.54
C ARG A 36 10.39 -2.51 -4.09
N ALA A 37 11.42 -1.69 -3.87
CA ALA A 37 11.89 -1.36 -2.54
C ALA A 37 10.83 -0.55 -1.77
N LEU A 38 10.27 0.50 -2.39
CA LEU A 38 9.20 1.29 -1.78
C LEU A 38 7.96 0.43 -1.47
N ARG A 39 7.55 -0.46 -2.38
CA ARG A 39 6.44 -1.39 -2.17
C ARG A 39 6.64 -2.25 -0.94
N GLN A 40 7.85 -2.77 -0.74
CA GLN A 40 8.17 -3.57 0.45
C GLN A 40 8.06 -2.74 1.73
N GLU A 41 8.57 -1.51 1.73
CA GLU A 41 8.48 -0.59 2.87
C GLU A 41 7.02 -0.24 3.18
N LEU A 42 6.21 0.09 2.17
CA LEU A 42 4.78 0.36 2.31
C LEU A 42 4.04 -0.81 2.99
N ILE A 43 4.27 -2.03 2.50
CA ILE A 43 3.68 -3.24 3.10
C ILE A 43 4.16 -3.44 4.54
N GLN A 44 5.44 -3.21 4.82
CA GLN A 44 6.02 -3.36 6.17
C GLN A 44 5.40 -2.40 7.18
N ILE A 45 5.04 -1.18 6.76
CA ILE A 45 4.44 -0.17 7.65
C ILE A 45 2.90 -0.20 7.66
N GLY A 46 2.29 -1.19 7.00
CA GLY A 46 0.85 -1.49 7.10
C GLY A 46 -0.01 -1.05 5.91
N TRP A 47 0.57 -0.44 4.88
CA TRP A 47 -0.18 -0.13 3.66
C TRP A 47 -0.53 -1.42 2.92
N GLN A 48 -1.77 -1.51 2.44
CA GLN A 48 -2.31 -2.65 1.73
C GLN A 48 -2.35 -2.37 0.23
N PRO A 49 -1.81 -3.25 -0.62
CA PRO A 49 -1.95 -3.11 -2.07
C PRO A 49 -3.43 -3.30 -2.47
N ALA A 50 -4.03 -2.31 -3.14
CA ALA A 50 -5.40 -2.43 -3.64
C ALA A 50 -5.42 -3.45 -4.79
N THR A 51 -6.23 -4.50 -4.72
CA THR A 51 -6.18 -5.58 -5.73
C THR A 51 -7.02 -5.23 -6.95
N PHE A 52 -6.42 -5.28 -8.13
CA PHE A 52 -7.09 -5.18 -9.42
C PHE A 52 -6.98 -6.49 -10.17
N GLU A 53 -8.08 -6.93 -10.77
CA GLU A 53 -8.08 -8.14 -11.59
C GLU A 53 -7.43 -7.89 -12.95
N LEU A 54 -6.89 -8.97 -13.52
CA LEU A 54 -6.52 -9.01 -14.92
C LEU A 54 -7.78 -9.31 -15.75
N GLU A 55 -8.41 -8.30 -16.34
CA GLU A 55 -9.25 -8.46 -17.51
C GLU A 55 -8.51 -9.17 -18.67
N ASN A 56 -9.26 -9.85 -19.52
CA ASN A 56 -8.75 -10.88 -20.44
C ASN A 56 -7.82 -10.36 -21.57
N GLU A 57 -7.66 -9.05 -21.76
CA GLU A 57 -6.88 -8.46 -22.87
C GLU A 57 -5.96 -7.32 -22.42
N PHE A 58 -4.91 -7.64 -21.66
CA PHE A 58 -3.88 -6.67 -21.30
C PHE A 58 -2.63 -6.70 -22.17
N GLY A 59 -2.00 -5.53 -22.30
CA GLY A 59 -0.68 -5.38 -22.92
C GLY A 59 0.42 -6.15 -22.18
N PRO A 60 1.54 -6.44 -22.86
CA PRO A 60 2.59 -7.33 -22.36
C PRO A 60 3.18 -6.90 -21.02
N VAL A 61 3.25 -5.59 -20.74
CA VAL A 61 3.82 -5.09 -19.48
C VAL A 61 2.90 -5.34 -18.29
N ARG A 62 1.58 -5.14 -18.44
CA ARG A 62 0.64 -5.44 -17.36
C ARG A 62 0.62 -6.94 -17.06
N ASN A 63 0.67 -7.79 -18.09
CA ASN A 63 0.83 -9.24 -17.89
C ASN A 63 2.11 -9.57 -17.15
N HIS A 64 3.23 -8.94 -17.50
CA HIS A 64 4.50 -9.14 -16.79
C HIS A 64 4.40 -8.72 -15.31
N ILE A 65 3.86 -7.54 -15.02
CA ILE A 65 3.70 -7.04 -13.64
C ILE A 65 2.84 -7.99 -12.79
N HIS A 66 1.71 -8.45 -13.31
CA HIS A 66 0.86 -9.35 -12.54
C HIS A 66 1.41 -10.77 -12.45
N GLN A 67 1.82 -11.38 -13.57
CA GLN A 67 2.16 -12.80 -13.63
C GLN A 67 3.59 -13.10 -13.21
N VAL A 68 4.53 -12.19 -13.46
CA VAL A 68 5.96 -12.38 -13.14
C VAL A 68 6.31 -11.69 -11.84
N GLU A 69 5.89 -10.43 -11.66
CA GLU A 69 6.20 -9.69 -10.43
C GLU A 69 5.23 -9.98 -9.28
N GLY A 70 4.03 -10.49 -9.58
CA GLY A 70 3.01 -10.77 -8.57
C GLY A 70 2.41 -9.49 -7.96
N TRP A 71 2.54 -8.36 -8.65
CA TRP A 71 1.99 -7.08 -8.18
C TRP A 71 0.58 -6.94 -8.73
N HIS A 72 -0.39 -6.93 -7.81
CA HIS A 72 -1.81 -6.89 -8.15
C HIS A 72 -2.38 -5.49 -7.94
N GLU A 73 -1.55 -4.56 -7.47
CA GLU A 73 -1.93 -3.19 -7.21
C GLU A 73 -1.79 -2.23 -8.36
N LEU A 74 -1.58 -2.76 -9.56
CA LEU A 74 -1.55 -2.01 -10.79
C LEU A 74 -2.97 -1.65 -11.24
N GLU A 75 -3.30 -0.36 -11.22
CA GLU A 75 -4.59 0.15 -11.71
C GLU A 75 -4.55 0.29 -13.23
N ASP A 76 -3.54 1.00 -13.75
CA ASP A 76 -3.43 1.32 -15.18
C ASP A 76 -1.99 1.58 -15.62
N CYS A 77 -1.72 1.43 -16.92
CA CYS A 77 -0.47 1.86 -17.56
C CYS A 77 -0.74 2.61 -18.86
N SER A 78 0.00 3.70 -19.08
CA SER A 78 -0.07 4.46 -20.33
C SER A 78 0.40 3.65 -21.54
N GLY A 79 -0.42 3.65 -22.61
CA GLY A 79 -0.08 3.10 -23.92
C GLY A 79 0.02 1.57 -23.95
N THR A 80 1.12 1.03 -24.49
CA THR A 80 1.39 -0.42 -24.54
C THR A 80 1.91 -1.00 -23.20
N GLY A 81 1.97 -0.15 -22.17
CA GLY A 81 2.49 -0.49 -20.85
C GLY A 81 3.98 -0.22 -20.65
N LEU A 82 4.70 0.24 -21.68
CA LEU A 82 6.12 0.65 -21.56
C LEU A 82 6.30 2.08 -21.01
N GLY A 83 5.20 2.80 -20.76
CA GLY A 83 5.21 4.18 -20.28
C GLY A 83 5.08 4.28 -18.76
N PHE A 84 4.19 5.19 -18.32
CA PHE A 84 3.88 5.39 -16.92
C PHE A 84 2.85 4.37 -16.43
N CYS A 85 3.10 3.74 -15.29
CA CYS A 85 2.16 2.83 -14.64
C CYS A 85 1.75 3.36 -13.27
N LYS A 86 0.46 3.27 -12.95
CA LYS A 86 -0.14 3.74 -11.70
C LYS A 86 -0.50 2.56 -10.81
N PHE A 87 -0.01 2.61 -9.58
CA PHE A 87 -0.22 1.61 -8.54
C PHE A 87 -0.94 2.22 -7.35
N ILE A 88 -1.82 1.46 -6.70
CA ILE A 88 -2.68 1.97 -5.62
C ILE A 88 -2.49 1.18 -4.34
N PHE A 89 -2.25 1.90 -3.24
CA PHE A 89 -2.23 1.37 -1.88
C PHE A 89 -3.30 2.04 -1.05
N GLN A 90 -3.81 1.33 -0.05
CA GLN A 90 -4.77 1.83 0.92
C GLN A 90 -4.33 1.48 2.33
N ASP A 91 -4.58 2.36 3.30
CA ASP A 91 -4.45 2.02 4.72
C ASP A 91 -5.77 1.49 5.30
N GLU A 92 -5.74 1.05 6.55
CA GLU A 92 -6.93 0.51 7.24
C GLU A 92 -8.05 1.55 7.44
N GLN A 93 -7.74 2.84 7.31
CA GLN A 93 -8.72 3.92 7.37
C GLN A 93 -9.30 4.25 6.00
N GLY A 94 -8.81 3.60 4.94
CA GLY A 94 -9.21 3.80 3.55
C GLY A 94 -8.49 4.96 2.85
N ASN A 95 -7.49 5.59 3.49
CA ASN A 95 -6.69 6.62 2.83
C ASN A 95 -5.93 5.97 1.68
N GLN A 96 -5.80 6.67 0.56
CA GLN A 96 -5.22 6.14 -0.65
C GLN A 96 -3.86 6.78 -0.96
N LEU A 97 -2.88 5.95 -1.32
CA LEU A 97 -1.61 6.36 -1.89
C LEU A 97 -1.52 5.83 -3.32
N SER A 98 -1.42 6.76 -4.28
CA SER A 98 -1.16 6.45 -5.68
C SER A 98 0.32 6.62 -5.97
N ILE A 99 0.94 5.62 -6.58
CA ILE A 99 2.34 5.64 -7.01
C ILE A 99 2.41 5.54 -8.53
N THR A 100 3.02 6.53 -9.16
CA THR A 100 3.31 6.51 -10.60
C THR A 100 4.76 6.11 -10.82
N THR A 101 4.97 5.07 -11.61
CA THR A 101 6.30 4.61 -12.04
C THR A 101 6.51 4.89 -13.51
N VAL A 102 7.77 4.90 -13.94
CA VAL A 102 8.18 4.77 -15.34
C VAL A 102 8.98 3.50 -15.51
N ASN A 103 8.73 2.76 -16.59
CA ASN A 103 9.57 1.63 -16.98
C ASN A 103 10.81 2.13 -17.74
N ASN A 104 12.00 1.81 -17.25
CA ASN A 104 13.26 2.12 -17.92
C ASN A 104 14.15 0.87 -18.10
N ASP A 105 13.66 -0.04 -18.94
CA ASP A 105 14.25 -1.35 -19.25
C ASP A 105 15.69 -1.31 -19.82
N SER A 106 16.13 -0.17 -20.35
CA SER A 106 17.46 -0.06 -20.98
C SER A 106 18.58 0.30 -20.01
N ILE A 107 18.26 0.79 -18.82
CA ILE A 107 19.26 1.32 -17.86
C ILE A 107 19.40 0.42 -16.62
N PHE A 108 18.32 -0.23 -16.19
CA PHE A 108 18.29 -1.00 -14.95
C PHE A 108 18.05 -2.49 -15.20
N PRO A 109 18.54 -3.39 -14.33
CA PRO A 109 18.22 -4.81 -14.43
C PRO A 109 16.71 -5.01 -14.31
N ALA A 110 16.22 -6.14 -14.82
CA ALA A 110 14.82 -6.52 -14.82
C ALA A 110 14.11 -6.31 -13.47
N SER A 111 14.80 -6.56 -12.36
CA SER A 111 14.27 -6.44 -10.99
C SER A 111 14.04 -5.00 -10.53
N GLU A 112 14.63 -4.01 -11.21
CA GLU A 112 14.67 -2.58 -10.83
C GLU A 112 14.18 -1.63 -11.92
N ARG A 113 13.66 -2.17 -13.03
CA ARG A 113 13.19 -1.39 -14.20
C ARG A 113 12.10 -0.37 -13.86
N TYR A 114 11.28 -0.63 -12.83
CA TYR A 114 10.18 0.24 -12.39
C TYR A 114 10.68 1.27 -11.39
N ARG A 115 10.72 2.52 -11.83
CA ARG A 115 11.29 3.64 -11.07
C ARG A 115 10.20 4.62 -10.71
N ILE A 116 10.22 5.14 -9.49
CA ILE A 116 9.23 6.14 -9.06
C ILE A 116 9.36 7.41 -9.90
N TYR A 117 8.26 7.84 -10.48
CA TYR A 117 8.15 9.11 -11.20
C TYR A 117 7.39 10.17 -10.39
N GLY A 118 6.31 9.76 -9.71
CA GLY A 118 5.49 10.63 -8.89
C GLY A 118 4.60 9.84 -7.94
N TRP A 119 3.95 10.55 -7.01
CA TRP A 119 3.02 9.96 -6.05
C TRP A 119 1.99 11.00 -5.61
N ASP A 120 0.83 10.52 -5.17
CA ASP A 120 -0.26 11.34 -4.65
C ASP A 120 -0.93 10.66 -3.46
N TYR A 121 -1.27 11.43 -2.43
CA TYR A 121 -1.96 10.94 -1.22
C TYR A 121 -3.33 11.59 -1.12
N THR A 122 -4.36 10.75 -1.07
CA THR A 122 -5.76 11.17 -0.96
C THR A 122 -6.35 10.63 0.34
N PRO A 123 -6.58 11.46 1.36
CA PRO A 123 -7.24 11.02 2.59
C PRO A 123 -8.74 10.78 2.39
N VAL A 124 -9.33 9.89 3.19
CA VAL A 124 -10.79 9.76 3.27
C VAL A 124 -11.36 10.99 3.95
N LYS A 125 -12.42 11.56 3.36
CA LYS A 125 -13.13 12.75 3.89
C LYS A 125 -13.99 12.44 5.10
#